data_AF-A0A9E1MWQ2-F1
#
_entry.id   AF-A0A9E1MWQ2-F1
#
_cell.length_a   1.000
_cell.length_b   1.000
_cell.length_c   1.000
_cell.angle_alpha   90.00
_cell.angle_beta   90.00
_cell.angle_gamma   90.00
#
_symmetry.space_group_name_H-M   'P 1'
#
loop_
_entity.id
_entity.type
_entity.pdbx_description
1 polymer ?
#
loop_
_entity_poly.entity_id
_entity_poly.type
_entity_poly.pdbx_seq_one_letter_code
_entity_poly.pdbx_strand_id
1 'polypeptide(L)'
;MMRWAFLFIGLLISAPAIAEPSAAEIERAKELYTNGRALFAEGDYENAMIAFEAAYAIDQQPLLLYNMASALERSGKLKEAVEKLNKYRAFAKTDERDQLERRIRNLEKRIEEQANEPGLDPALLDPDPDPVEVDPDPDPIPTKNP
;
A
#
# COMPACT_ATOMS: atom_id res chain seq x y z
N MET A 1 -66.61 -15.43 -29.07
CA MET A 1 -65.26 -15.47 -29.68
C MET A 1 -64.44 -14.37 -29.06
N MET A 2 -63.44 -14.76 -28.27
CA MET A 2 -62.69 -13.91 -27.34
C MET A 2 -61.47 -13.30 -28.05
N ARG A 3 -61.27 -11.97 -27.99
CA ARG A 3 -60.05 -11.31 -28.48
C ARG A 3 -59.35 -10.65 -27.29
N TRP A 4 -58.26 -11.28 -26.83
CA TRP A 4 -57.40 -10.74 -25.80
C TRP A 4 -56.40 -9.79 -26.46
N ALA A 5 -56.51 -8.50 -26.18
CA ALA A 5 -55.50 -7.52 -26.54
C ALA A 5 -54.47 -7.47 -25.40
N PHE A 6 -53.33 -8.14 -25.57
CA PHE A 6 -52.17 -7.92 -24.70
C PHE A 6 -51.43 -6.67 -25.19
N LEU A 7 -51.59 -5.58 -24.43
CA LEU A 7 -50.78 -4.38 -24.55
C LEU A 7 -49.42 -4.67 -23.90
N PHE A 8 -48.39 -4.95 -24.71
CA PHE A 8 -47.02 -5.03 -24.24
C PHE A 8 -46.50 -3.61 -23.95
N ILE A 9 -46.56 -3.18 -22.70
CA ILE A 9 -45.86 -2.00 -22.22
C ILE A 9 -44.38 -2.37 -22.11
N GLY A 10 -43.58 -1.94 -23.09
CA GLY A 10 -42.13 -2.07 -23.06
C GLY A 10 -41.55 -1.17 -21.98
N LEU A 11 -41.15 -1.76 -20.85
CA LEU A 11 -40.40 -1.09 -19.80
C LEU A 11 -38.95 -0.89 -20.30
N LEU A 12 -38.66 0.31 -20.80
CA LEU A 12 -37.30 0.77 -21.10
C LEU A 12 -36.56 0.93 -19.78
N ILE A 13 -35.79 -0.09 -19.39
CA ILE A 13 -34.81 0.02 -18.31
C ILE A 13 -33.62 0.79 -18.89
N SER A 14 -33.58 2.11 -18.67
CA SER A 14 -32.39 2.91 -18.93
C SER A 14 -31.28 2.43 -18.00
N ALA A 15 -30.29 1.71 -18.54
CA ALA A 15 -29.06 1.44 -17.84
C ALA A 15 -28.31 2.77 -17.61
N PRO A 16 -27.67 2.98 -16.45
CA PRO A 16 -26.82 4.15 -16.27
C PRO A 16 -25.67 4.08 -17.29
N ALA A 17 -25.61 5.06 -18.18
CA ALA A 17 -24.46 5.24 -19.05
C ALA A 17 -23.28 5.69 -18.19
N ILE A 18 -22.29 4.82 -18.00
CA ILE A 18 -21.00 5.22 -17.46
C ILE A 18 -20.38 6.14 -18.52
N ALA A 19 -20.35 7.45 -18.24
CA ALA A 19 -19.74 8.42 -19.13
C ALA A 19 -18.21 8.24 -19.10
N GLU A 20 -17.57 8.31 -20.27
CA GLU A 20 -16.11 8.34 -20.36
C GLU A 20 -15.56 9.62 -19.69
N PRO A 21 -14.37 9.56 -19.04
CA PRO A 21 -13.75 10.73 -18.44
C PRO A 21 -13.50 11.83 -19.47
N SER A 22 -13.82 13.06 -19.12
CA SER A 22 -13.49 14.25 -19.92
C SER A 22 -11.98 14.50 -19.96
N ALA A 23 -11.52 15.25 -20.95
CA ALA A 23 -10.11 15.65 -21.04
C ALA A 23 -9.60 16.38 -19.79
N ALA A 24 -10.45 17.17 -19.13
CA ALA A 24 -10.11 17.85 -17.89
C ALA A 24 -9.94 16.88 -16.71
N GLU A 25 -10.76 15.83 -16.64
CA GLU A 25 -10.64 14.77 -15.63
C GLU A 25 -9.38 13.94 -15.86
N ILE A 26 -9.08 13.59 -17.11
CA ILE A 26 -7.83 12.90 -17.47
C ILE A 26 -6.62 13.74 -17.06
N GLU A 27 -6.64 15.06 -17.28
CA GLU A 27 -5.53 15.93 -16.85
C GLU A 27 -5.41 15.96 -15.31
N ARG A 28 -6.54 16.07 -14.60
CA ARG A 28 -6.56 15.96 -13.13
C ARG A 28 -5.98 14.63 -12.64
N ALA A 29 -6.26 13.51 -13.32
CA ALA A 29 -5.70 12.21 -12.97
C ALA A 29 -4.16 12.19 -13.10
N LYS A 30 -3.61 12.85 -14.12
CA LYS A 30 -2.15 12.98 -14.30
C LYS A 30 -1.52 13.86 -13.23
N GLU A 31 -2.17 14.95 -12.83
CA GLU A 31 -1.71 15.79 -11.71
C GLU A 31 -1.67 14.99 -10.41
N LEU A 32 -2.74 14.24 -10.11
CA LEU A 32 -2.81 13.36 -8.95
C LEU A 32 -1.72 12.27 -8.97
N TYR A 33 -1.49 11.66 -10.13
CA TYR A 33 -0.39 10.70 -10.31
C TYR A 33 0.98 11.34 -10.04
N THR A 34 1.21 12.54 -10.57
CA THR A 34 2.47 13.27 -10.40
C THR A 34 2.69 13.64 -8.94
N ASN A 35 1.65 14.12 -8.26
CA ASN A 35 1.67 14.39 -6.82
C ASN A 35 1.96 13.13 -6.01
N GLY A 36 1.27 12.02 -6.30
CA GLY A 36 1.50 10.75 -5.62
C GLY A 36 2.94 10.24 -5.78
N ARG A 37 3.56 10.48 -6.94
CA ARG A 37 4.98 10.17 -7.15
C ARG A 37 5.92 11.04 -6.31
N ALA A 38 5.62 12.32 -6.15
CA ALA A 38 6.41 13.22 -5.30
C ALA A 38 6.34 12.77 -3.83
N LEU A 39 5.12 12.55 -3.32
CA LEU A 39 4.88 12.04 -1.97
C LEU A 39 5.60 10.70 -1.72
N PHE A 40 5.54 9.78 -2.70
CA PHE A 40 6.25 8.52 -2.60
C PHE A 40 7.78 8.70 -2.50
N ALA A 41 8.33 9.65 -3.27
CA ALA A 41 9.76 9.94 -3.23
C ALA A 41 10.19 10.60 -1.91
N GLU A 42 9.29 11.34 -1.26
CA GLU A 42 9.48 11.93 0.08
C GLU A 42 9.32 10.91 1.22
N GLY A 43 8.83 9.70 0.91
CA GLY A 43 8.57 8.65 1.89
C GLY A 43 7.19 8.72 2.54
N ASP A 44 6.34 9.65 2.11
CA ASP A 44 4.94 9.76 2.55
C ASP A 44 4.07 8.79 1.74
N TYR A 45 4.19 7.51 2.09
CA TYR A 45 3.57 6.42 1.34
C TYR A 45 2.04 6.40 1.51
N GLU A 46 1.52 6.82 2.66
CA GLU A 46 0.09 6.93 2.92
C GLU A 46 -0.57 7.98 2.02
N ASN A 47 -0.03 9.19 1.94
CA ASN A 47 -0.58 10.22 1.07
C ASN A 47 -0.33 9.90 -0.42
N ALA A 48 0.80 9.26 -0.75
CA ALA A 48 1.04 8.76 -2.10
C ALA A 48 -0.05 7.77 -2.54
N MET A 49 -0.42 6.83 -1.65
CA MET A 49 -1.49 5.86 -1.92
C MET A 49 -2.83 6.57 -2.17
N ILE A 50 -3.21 7.55 -1.35
CA ILE A 50 -4.45 8.33 -1.54
C ILE A 50 -4.45 9.04 -2.90
N ALA A 51 -3.34 9.68 -3.28
CA ALA A 51 -3.22 10.36 -4.56
C ALA A 51 -3.32 9.39 -5.75
N PHE A 52 -2.68 8.22 -5.67
CA PHE A 52 -2.80 7.19 -6.70
C PHE A 52 -4.21 6.63 -6.79
N GLU A 53 -4.92 6.45 -5.68
CA GLU A 53 -6.31 5.99 -5.66
C GLU A 53 -7.25 6.98 -6.32
N ALA A 54 -7.10 8.26 -6.00
CA ALA A 54 -7.86 9.32 -6.63
C ALA A 54 -7.60 9.38 -8.15
N ALA A 55 -6.36 9.21 -8.60
CA ALA A 55 -6.04 9.14 -10.03
C ALA A 55 -6.69 7.91 -10.69
N TYR A 56 -6.67 6.76 -10.01
CA TYR A 56 -7.21 5.51 -10.56
C TYR A 56 -8.74 5.52 -10.63
N ALA A 57 -9.41 6.21 -9.70
CA ALA A 57 -10.85 6.39 -9.74
C ALA A 57 -11.33 7.16 -10.98
N ILE A 58 -10.44 7.94 -11.61
CA ILE A 58 -10.76 8.74 -12.80
C ILE A 58 -10.43 7.96 -14.09
N ASP A 59 -9.18 7.54 -14.27
CA ASP A 59 -8.69 7.05 -15.57
C ASP A 59 -8.36 5.54 -15.56
N GLN A 60 -8.43 4.88 -14.38
CA GLN A 60 -8.22 3.44 -14.22
C GLN A 60 -6.94 2.87 -14.88
N GLN A 61 -5.91 3.71 -15.07
CA GLN A 61 -4.65 3.30 -15.70
C GLN A 61 -4.02 2.13 -14.91
N PRO A 62 -3.74 0.98 -15.55
CA PRO A 62 -3.22 -0.18 -14.85
C PRO A 62 -1.92 0.09 -14.08
N LEU A 63 -1.06 0.96 -14.60
CA LEU A 63 0.20 1.33 -13.94
C LEU A 63 -0.02 1.89 -12.51
N LEU A 64 -1.15 2.54 -12.25
CA LEU A 64 -1.48 3.04 -10.91
C LEU A 64 -1.62 1.89 -9.90
N LEU A 65 -2.15 0.73 -10.30
CA LEU A 65 -2.21 -0.45 -9.42
C LEU A 65 -0.81 -0.88 -8.96
N TYR A 66 0.18 -0.84 -9.85
CA TYR A 66 1.57 -1.16 -9.52
C TYR A 66 2.22 -0.14 -8.58
N ASN A 67 1.90 1.15 -8.76
CA ASN A 67 2.38 2.21 -7.88
C ASN A 67 1.74 2.15 -6.49
N MET A 68 0.42 1.90 -6.42
CA MET A 68 -0.29 1.62 -5.18
C MET A 68 0.34 0.45 -4.42
N ALA A 69 0.60 -0.67 -5.11
CA ALA A 69 1.26 -1.81 -4.51
C ALA A 69 2.63 -1.43 -3.89
N SER A 70 3.37 -0.55 -4.56
CA SER A 70 4.67 -0.09 -4.08
C SER A 70 4.55 0.81 -2.84
N ALA A 71 3.55 1.71 -2.80
CA ALA A 71 3.27 2.54 -1.63
C ALA A 71 2.80 1.68 -0.43
N LEU A 72 1.92 0.71 -0.68
CA LEU A 72 1.43 -0.23 0.33
C LEU A 72 2.56 -1.12 0.88
N GLU A 73 3.44 -1.61 0.01
CA GLU A 73 4.61 -2.39 0.41
C GLU A 73 5.54 -1.59 1.33
N ARG A 74 5.80 -0.32 0.99
CA ARG A 74 6.68 0.57 1.75
C ARG A 74 6.09 1.02 3.09
N SER A 75 4.77 1.11 3.19
CA SER A 75 4.03 1.35 4.45
C SER A 75 3.76 0.07 5.25
N GLY A 76 4.28 -1.09 4.84
CA GLY A 76 4.12 -2.36 5.57
C GLY A 76 2.77 -3.06 5.38
N LYS A 77 1.87 -2.52 4.56
CA LYS A 77 0.56 -3.10 4.23
C LYS A 77 0.67 -4.19 3.17
N LEU A 78 1.41 -5.26 3.49
CA LEU A 78 1.85 -6.24 2.50
C LEU A 78 0.69 -7.00 1.84
N LYS A 79 -0.37 -7.33 2.59
CA LYS A 79 -1.57 -8.01 2.06
C LYS A 79 -2.23 -7.17 0.96
N GLU A 80 -2.47 -5.90 1.23
CA GLU A 80 -3.06 -4.96 0.27
C GLU A 80 -2.14 -4.76 -0.96
N ALA A 81 -0.82 -4.74 -0.76
CA ALA A 81 0.14 -4.66 -1.86
C ALA A 81 -0.01 -5.85 -2.83
N VAL A 82 -0.10 -7.08 -2.30
CA VAL A 82 -0.32 -8.30 -3.09
C VAL A 82 -1.64 -8.23 -3.85
N GLU A 83 -2.72 -7.74 -3.23
CA GLU A 83 -4.01 -7.56 -3.92
C GLU A 83 -3.91 -6.62 -5.13
N LYS A 84 -3.21 -5.49 -5.00
CA LYS A 84 -3.03 -4.55 -6.11
C LYS A 84 -2.16 -5.15 -7.22
N LEU A 85 -1.10 -5.90 -6.89
CA LEU A 85 -0.28 -6.62 -7.88
C LEU A 85 -1.07 -7.72 -8.59
N ASN A 86 -1.95 -8.43 -7.87
CA ASN A 86 -2.83 -9.44 -8.47
C ASN A 86 -3.83 -8.82 -9.45
N LYS A 87 -4.37 -7.65 -9.16
CA LYS A 87 -5.19 -6.88 -10.11
C LYS A 87 -4.36 -6.44 -11.32
N TYR A 88 -3.14 -5.94 -11.10
CA TYR A 88 -2.23 -5.53 -12.16
C TYR A 88 -1.83 -6.70 -13.08
N ARG A 89 -1.78 -7.93 -12.56
CA ARG A 89 -1.40 -9.15 -13.30
C ARG A 89 -2.17 -9.35 -14.61
N ALA A 90 -3.44 -8.93 -14.66
CA ALA A 90 -4.26 -9.00 -15.87
C ALA A 90 -3.73 -8.13 -17.03
N PHE A 91 -2.93 -7.11 -16.72
CA PHE A 91 -2.40 -6.13 -17.67
C PHE A 91 -0.90 -6.28 -17.93
N ALA A 92 -0.23 -7.18 -17.19
CA ALA A 92 1.21 -7.35 -17.26
C ALA A 92 1.66 -7.90 -18.63
N LYS A 93 2.66 -7.22 -19.21
CA LYS A 93 3.29 -7.66 -20.47
C LYS A 93 4.08 -8.95 -20.25
N THR A 94 4.28 -9.72 -21.32
CA THR A 94 4.91 -11.05 -21.25
C THR A 94 6.30 -11.01 -20.60
N ASP A 95 7.10 -10.00 -20.89
CA ASP A 95 8.44 -9.78 -20.36
C ASP A 95 8.47 -9.34 -18.89
N GLU A 96 7.38 -8.76 -18.38
CA GLU A 96 7.25 -8.30 -16.98
C GLU A 96 6.69 -9.38 -16.04
N ARG A 97 5.99 -10.40 -16.59
CA ARG A 97 5.27 -11.41 -15.81
C ARG A 97 6.14 -12.15 -14.81
N ASP A 98 7.31 -12.62 -15.24
CA ASP A 98 8.20 -13.38 -14.34
C ASP A 98 8.67 -12.53 -13.16
N GLN A 99 8.94 -11.24 -13.40
CA GLN A 99 9.32 -10.30 -12.34
C GLN A 99 8.14 -10.02 -11.40
N LEU A 100 6.94 -9.81 -11.95
CA LEU A 100 5.72 -9.62 -11.16
C LEU A 100 5.45 -10.82 -10.26
N GLU A 101 5.51 -12.04 -10.79
CA GLU A 101 5.28 -13.26 -10.03
C GLU A 101 6.32 -13.47 -8.93
N ARG A 102 7.60 -13.17 -9.19
CA ARG A 102 8.64 -13.20 -8.14
C ARG A 102 8.33 -12.19 -7.04
N ARG A 103 7.91 -10.97 -7.40
CA ARG A 103 7.58 -9.93 -6.41
C ARG A 103 6.41 -10.35 -5.53
N ILE A 104 5.34 -10.90 -6.12
CA ILE A 104 4.16 -11.38 -5.37
C ILE A 104 4.56 -12.49 -4.40
N ARG A 105 5.29 -13.51 -4.86
CA ARG A 105 5.76 -14.60 -3.98
C ARG A 105 6.62 -14.11 -2.82
N ASN A 106 7.50 -13.14 -3.07
CA ASN A 106 8.35 -12.57 -2.02
C ASN A 106 7.52 -11.84 -0.96
N LEU A 107 6.47 -11.13 -1.37
CA LEU A 107 5.55 -10.46 -0.44
C LEU A 107 4.71 -11.45 0.35
N GLU A 108 4.20 -12.49 -0.31
CA GLU A 108 3.46 -13.58 0.35
C GLU A 108 4.31 -14.28 1.41
N LYS A 109 5.58 -14.55 1.11
CA LYS A 109 6.53 -15.12 2.08
C LYS A 109 6.72 -14.20 3.29
N ARG A 110 6.90 -12.89 3.09
CA ARG A 110 7.02 -11.92 4.18
C ARG A 110 5.75 -11.86 5.05
N ILE A 111 4.57 -11.97 4.44
CA ILE A 111 3.29 -12.04 5.17
C ILE A 111 3.23 -13.29 6.04
N GLU A 112 3.65 -14.45 5.50
CA GLU A 112 3.70 -15.71 6.24
C GLU A 112 4.71 -15.65 7.39
N GLU A 113 5.90 -15.10 7.16
CA GLU A 113 6.92 -14.88 8.18
C GLU A 113 6.38 -13.99 9.31
N GLN A 114 5.76 -12.86 8.99
CA GLN A 114 5.12 -11.97 9.98
C GLN A 114 3.98 -12.62 10.76
N ALA A 115 3.24 -13.56 10.15
CA ALA A 115 2.18 -14.29 10.82
C ALA A 115 2.71 -15.41 11.74
N ASN A 116 3.92 -15.91 11.44
CA ASN A 116 4.57 -17.02 12.15
C ASN A 116 5.67 -16.57 13.10
N GLU A 117 5.95 -15.26 13.21
CA GLU A 117 6.85 -14.73 14.24
C GLU A 117 6.28 -15.13 15.62
N PRO A 118 7.00 -15.95 16.41
CA PRO A 118 6.62 -16.21 17.79
C PRO A 118 6.57 -14.85 18.47
N GLY A 119 5.39 -14.47 18.99
CA GLY A 119 5.26 -13.24 19.77
C GLY A 119 6.39 -13.22 20.80
N LEU A 120 7.22 -12.16 20.76
CA LEU A 120 8.28 -11.93 21.75
C LEU A 120 7.70 -12.27 23.11
N ASP A 121 8.19 -13.33 23.74
CA ASP A 121 7.80 -13.67 25.10
C ASP A 121 8.16 -12.44 25.95
N PRO A 122 7.18 -11.74 26.54
CA PRO A 122 7.47 -10.59 27.39
C PRO A 122 8.35 -10.97 28.60
N ALA A 123 8.46 -12.26 28.91
CA ALA A 123 9.37 -12.79 29.94
C ALA A 123 10.84 -12.88 29.51
N LEU A 124 11.18 -12.64 28.24
CA LEU A 124 12.56 -12.52 27.73
C LEU A 124 13.02 -11.06 27.63
N LEU A 125 12.16 -10.09 27.96
CA LEU A 125 12.62 -8.78 28.40
C LEU A 125 13.17 -9.00 29.80
N ASP A 126 14.47 -9.28 29.91
CA ASP A 126 15.15 -9.27 31.20
C ASP A 126 14.70 -8.00 31.95
N PRO A 127 14.20 -8.12 33.19
CA PRO A 127 14.00 -6.93 34.01
C PRO A 127 15.37 -6.26 34.07
N ASP A 128 15.38 -4.98 33.71
CA ASP A 128 16.48 -4.01 33.76
C ASP A 128 17.70 -4.55 34.53
N PRO A 129 18.89 -4.72 33.91
CA PRO A 129 20.06 -5.15 34.66
C PRO A 129 20.20 -4.20 35.85
N ASP A 130 20.28 -4.76 37.05
CA ASP A 130 20.45 -4.01 38.30
C ASP A 130 21.40 -2.84 38.04
N PRO A 131 21.06 -1.60 38.47
CA PRO A 131 21.89 -0.44 38.22
C PRO A 131 23.34 -0.79 38.55
N VAL A 132 24.20 -0.77 37.54
CA VAL A 132 25.63 -1.00 37.73
C VAL A 132 26.05 -0.05 38.84
N GLU A 133 26.38 -0.59 40.01
CA GLU A 133 26.95 0.22 41.09
C GLU A 133 28.22 0.84 40.51
N VAL A 134 28.12 2.12 40.17
CA VAL A 134 29.27 2.93 39.79
C VAL A 134 30.07 3.07 41.06
N ASP A 135 31.12 2.26 41.16
CA ASP A 135 32.12 2.31 42.22
C ASP A 135 32.50 3.79 42.43
N PRO A 136 32.36 4.35 43.65
CA PRO A 136 32.66 5.75 43.88
C PRO A 136 34.10 6.04 43.49
N ASP A 137 34.23 7.04 42.62
CA ASP A 137 35.47 7.65 42.12
C ASP A 137 36.61 7.60 43.15
N PRO A 138 37.80 7.03 42.83
CA PRO A 138 38.89 6.96 43.78
C PRO A 138 39.32 8.37 44.23
N ASP A 139 39.56 8.51 45.53
CA ASP A 139 39.87 9.75 46.23
C ASP A 139 40.80 10.72 45.46
N PRO A 140 40.59 12.04 45.60
CA PRO A 140 41.40 13.03 44.92
C PRO A 140 42.89 12.91 45.27
N ILE A 141 43.73 12.86 44.25
CA ILE A 141 45.19 12.83 44.37
C ILE A 141 45.65 14.05 45.18
N PRO A 142 46.40 13.88 46.28
CA PRO A 142 46.88 15.01 47.07
C PRO A 142 47.92 15.80 46.27
N THR A 143 47.59 17.05 45.94
CA THR A 143 48.54 18.00 45.36
C THR A 143 49.60 18.34 46.41
N LYS A 144 50.81 17.84 46.19
CA LYS A 144 51.98 18.25 46.97
C LYS A 144 52.49 19.60 46.44
N ASN A 145 52.41 20.60 47.30
CA ASN A 145 53.04 21.93 47.19
C ASN A 145 54.56 21.85 46.91
N PRO A 146 55.16 22.95 46.45
CA PRO A 146 55.78 23.86 47.42
C PRO A 146 55.10 25.22 47.55
#